data_AF-A0A453JFJ2-F1
#
_entry.id   AF-A0A453JFJ2-F1
#
_cell.length_a   1.000
_cell.length_b   1.000
_cell.length_c   1.000
_cell.angle_alpha   90.00
_cell.angle_beta   90.00
_cell.angle_gamma   90.00
#
_symmetry.space_group_name_H-M   'P 1'
#
loop_
_entity.id
_entity.type
_entity.pdbx_description
1 polymer ?
#
loop_
_entity_poly.entity_id
_entity_poly.type
_entity_poly.pdbx_seq_one_letter_code
_entity_poly.pdbx_strand_id
1 'polypeptide(L)'
;QGEIEAVVIATGVHTFFGKAAHLVDSTNQVGHFQKVLTAIGNFCICSIGVGMFIEIIVMYPIQHRAYRPGIDNLLVLLIGGIPIAMPTVLSVTMAIGSHRLSQQGAITKRMTAIEEMAGMDVLCSDKTGTLTLNKLTVDKNLVEVFERGITQDQVILMAARASRTENQDAIDTAIVGMLADPKEARAGIQEVHFLPFNPTDKRTALTYIDADGKMHRVSKGAPEQILHLAHNTSEIERRVHAVIDKFAERGLRSLAVAYQEVPDGRKESPGGPWHFAGLMPLFDPPRHDSAETIRRALNLGVNVKMITGDQLAIGKETGRRLGMGTNMYPSSALLGQKNSDESISALPVDDLIEKADGFAGVFPG
;
A
#
# COMPACT_ATOMS: atom_id res chain seq x y z
N GLN A 1 16.78 -12.13 6.98
CA GLN A 1 15.56 -11.56 7.60
C GLN A 1 15.27 -12.35 8.86
N GLY A 2 14.75 -11.70 9.89
CA GLY A 2 14.46 -12.30 11.19
C GLY A 2 14.06 -11.21 12.19
N GLU A 3 13.40 -11.60 13.27
CA GLU A 3 13.10 -10.72 14.40
C GLU A 3 14.07 -11.05 15.53
N ILE A 4 14.76 -10.03 16.03
CA ILE A 4 15.64 -10.14 17.19
C ILE A 4 15.40 -8.95 18.10
N GLU A 5 15.52 -9.15 19.40
CA GLU A 5 15.56 -8.05 20.36
C GLU A 5 16.92 -7.37 20.28
N ALA A 6 16.91 -6.03 20.32
CA ALA A 6 18.11 -5.21 20.26
C ALA A 6 17.97 -4.00 21.17
N VAL A 7 19.10 -3.52 21.71
CA VAL A 7 19.16 -2.31 22.53
C VAL A 7 19.61 -1.15 21.65
N VAL A 8 18.87 -0.04 21.69
CA VAL A 8 19.22 1.18 20.96
C VAL A 8 20.40 1.87 21.65
N ILE A 9 21.55 1.95 20.98
CA ILE A 9 22.81 2.50 21.55
C ILE A 9 22.97 4.00 21.23
N ALA A 10 22.47 4.46 20.09
CA ALA A 10 22.59 5.86 19.65
C ALA A 10 21.43 6.26 18.73
N THR A 11 21.02 7.53 18.77
CA THR A 11 19.94 8.10 17.95
C THR A 11 20.41 9.35 17.19
N GLY A 12 19.73 9.68 16.09
CA GLY A 12 19.95 10.91 15.32
C GLY A 12 21.39 11.11 14.87
N VAL A 13 21.96 12.26 15.21
CA VAL A 13 23.33 12.70 14.84
C VAL A 13 24.44 11.83 15.44
N HIS A 14 24.14 11.02 16.45
CA HIS A 14 25.13 10.13 17.05
C HIS A 14 25.29 8.81 16.27
N THR A 15 24.47 8.60 15.24
CA THR A 15 24.60 7.46 14.31
C THR A 15 25.61 7.78 13.20
N PHE A 16 26.22 6.74 12.61
CA PHE A 16 27.13 6.90 11.46
C PHE A 16 26.45 7.63 10.30
N PHE A 17 25.21 7.25 9.98
CA PHE A 17 24.41 7.89 8.94
C PHE A 17 24.07 9.35 9.30
N GLY A 18 23.71 9.66 10.54
CA GLY A 18 23.43 11.03 10.98
C GLY A 18 24.61 11.98 10.84
N LYS A 19 25.84 11.52 11.12
CA LYS A 19 27.06 12.30 10.90
C LYS A 19 27.34 12.56 9.42
N ALA A 20 27.14 11.54 8.58
CA ALA A 20 27.33 11.66 7.13
C ALA A 20 26.25 12.54 6.46
N ALA A 21 24.98 12.38 6.85
CA ALA A 21 23.86 13.13 6.29
C ALA A 21 23.95 14.63 6.62
N HIS A 22 24.37 15.00 7.83
CA HIS A 22 24.58 16.40 8.20
C HIS A 22 25.67 17.09 7.35
N LEU A 23 26.61 16.33 6.76
CA LEU A 23 27.62 16.87 5.85
C LEU A 23 27.10 17.09 4.42
N VAL A 24 25.94 16.52 4.08
CA VAL A 24 25.39 16.49 2.70
C VAL A 24 24.14 17.37 2.56
N ASP A 25 23.82 18.21 3.55
CA ASP A 25 22.58 19.01 3.62
C ASP A 25 22.56 20.22 2.66
N SER A 26 22.70 19.94 1.36
CA SER A 26 22.66 20.89 0.25
C SER A 26 21.88 20.34 -0.96
N THR A 27 21.00 19.35 -0.75
CA THR A 27 20.12 18.78 -1.79
C THR A 27 18.65 19.12 -1.54
N ASN A 28 18.35 20.40 -1.36
CA ASN A 28 16.97 20.86 -1.54
C ASN A 28 16.72 21.10 -3.04
N GLN A 29 16.07 20.13 -3.69
CA GLN A 29 15.40 20.39 -4.96
C GLN A 29 14.41 21.54 -4.73
N VAL A 30 14.59 22.63 -5.46
CA VAL A 30 13.67 23.76 -5.51
C VAL A 30 12.29 23.23 -5.90
N GLY A 31 11.34 23.24 -4.96
CA GLY A 31 9.98 22.75 -5.19
C GLY A 31 9.30 23.50 -6.33
N HIS A 32 8.35 22.85 -7.02
CA HIS A 32 7.57 23.46 -8.11
C HIS A 32 7.01 24.83 -7.71
N PHE A 33 6.45 24.92 -6.50
CA PHE A 33 5.99 26.16 -5.88
C PHE A 33 7.00 27.31 -5.89
N GLN A 34 8.26 27.03 -5.53
CA GLN A 34 9.31 28.05 -5.46
C GLN A 34 9.68 28.55 -6.86
N LYS A 35 9.58 27.70 -7.88
CA LYS A 35 9.72 28.11 -9.29
C LYS A 35 8.59 29.05 -9.71
N VAL A 36 7.34 28.71 -9.37
CA VAL A 36 6.16 29.56 -9.67
C VAL A 36 6.28 30.92 -8.97
N LEU A 37 6.65 30.93 -7.68
CA LEU A 37 6.84 32.15 -6.91
C LEU A 37 7.93 33.05 -7.52
N THR A 38 9.03 32.44 -7.97
CA THR A 38 10.12 33.16 -8.65
C THR A 38 9.66 33.71 -10.00
N ALA A 39 8.85 32.97 -10.75
CA ALA A 39 8.31 33.42 -12.03
C ALA A 39 7.36 34.62 -11.86
N ILE A 40 6.47 34.60 -10.86
CA ILE A 40 5.58 35.73 -10.56
C ILE A 40 6.41 36.93 -10.10
N GLY A 41 7.39 36.73 -9.22
CA GLY A 41 8.31 37.78 -8.78
C GLY A 41 9.04 38.42 -9.97
N ASN A 42 9.56 37.59 -10.88
CA ASN A 42 10.23 38.06 -12.09
C ASN A 42 9.26 38.84 -13.01
N PHE A 43 8.03 38.36 -13.19
CA PHE A 43 7.00 39.06 -13.95
C PHE A 43 6.70 40.45 -13.38
N CYS A 44 6.55 40.57 -12.05
CA CYS A 44 6.36 41.85 -11.38
C CYS A 44 7.56 42.78 -11.58
N ILE A 45 8.79 42.28 -11.38
CA ILE A 45 10.02 43.07 -11.57
C ILE A 45 10.15 43.55 -13.02
N CYS A 46 9.90 42.68 -14.01
CA CYS A 46 9.90 43.06 -15.43
C CYS A 46 8.84 44.12 -15.73
N SER A 47 7.62 43.97 -15.19
CA SER A 47 6.53 44.93 -15.40
C SER A 47 6.86 46.30 -14.82
N ILE A 48 7.47 46.35 -13.63
CA ILE A 48 7.96 47.61 -13.03
C ILE A 48 9.07 48.20 -13.90
N GLY A 49 10.03 47.40 -14.35
CA GLY A 49 11.12 47.85 -15.21
C GLY A 49 10.62 48.48 -16.51
N VAL A 50 9.63 47.85 -17.16
CA VAL A 50 8.98 48.38 -18.37
C VAL A 50 8.21 49.67 -18.06
N GLY A 51 7.45 49.70 -16.96
CA GLY A 51 6.70 50.88 -16.54
C GLY A 51 7.62 52.08 -16.24
N MET A 52 8.69 51.86 -15.48
CA MET A 52 9.71 52.87 -15.20
C MET A 52 10.36 53.38 -16.49
N PHE A 53 10.70 52.49 -17.41
CA PHE A 53 11.32 52.86 -18.68
C PHE A 53 10.39 53.74 -19.54
N ILE A 54 9.11 53.38 -19.64
CA ILE A 54 8.10 54.16 -20.36
C ILE A 54 7.91 55.53 -19.70
N GLU A 55 7.77 55.59 -18.37
CA GLU A 55 7.62 56.87 -17.67
C GLU A 55 8.83 57.79 -17.87
N ILE A 56 10.06 57.28 -17.78
CA ILE A 56 11.28 58.07 -18.03
C ILE A 56 11.26 58.66 -19.44
N ILE A 57 10.90 57.86 -20.45
CA ILE A 57 10.83 58.30 -21.85
C ILE A 57 9.68 59.27 -22.11
N VAL A 58 8.57 59.20 -21.39
CA VAL A 58 7.44 60.13 -21.60
C VAL A 58 7.63 61.43 -20.81
N MET A 59 8.11 61.35 -19.57
CA MET A 59 8.13 62.51 -18.67
C MET A 59 9.27 63.49 -18.99
N TYR A 60 10.46 63.00 -19.32
CA TYR A 60 11.64 63.86 -19.50
C TYR A 60 11.74 64.47 -20.91
N PRO A 61 11.74 63.70 -22.01
CA PRO A 61 11.91 64.28 -23.33
C PRO A 61 10.59 64.81 -23.93
N ILE A 62 9.41 64.27 -23.59
CA ILE A 62 8.12 64.69 -24.18
C ILE A 62 7.41 65.77 -23.34
N GLN A 63 7.28 65.57 -22.02
CA GLN A 63 6.58 66.53 -21.15
C GLN A 63 7.48 67.60 -20.51
N HIS A 64 8.82 67.50 -20.67
CA HIS A 64 9.81 68.41 -20.07
C HIS A 64 9.57 68.68 -18.57
N ARG A 65 9.16 67.65 -17.81
CA ARG A 65 8.92 67.77 -16.37
C ARG A 65 10.24 67.91 -15.60
N ALA A 66 10.17 68.58 -14.45
CA ALA A 66 11.30 68.72 -13.53
C ALA A 66 11.78 67.35 -13.01
N TYR A 67 13.10 67.21 -12.81
CA TYR A 67 13.74 65.97 -12.36
C TYR A 67 13.25 65.45 -10.99
N ARG A 68 12.97 66.35 -10.04
CA ARG A 68 12.58 65.95 -8.67
C ARG A 68 11.24 65.20 -8.63
N PRO A 69 10.13 65.75 -9.20
CA PRO A 69 8.86 65.01 -9.28
C PRO A 69 8.91 63.71 -10.09
N GLY A 70 9.83 63.61 -11.06
CA GLY A 70 10.00 62.39 -11.86
C GLY A 70 10.55 61.23 -11.04
N ILE A 71 11.50 61.49 -10.14
CA ILE A 71 12.05 60.49 -9.22
C ILE A 71 10.98 60.01 -8.23
N ASP A 72 10.12 60.91 -7.74
CA ASP A 72 9.05 60.54 -6.81
C ASP A 72 8.06 59.54 -7.45
N ASN A 73 7.71 59.70 -8.74
CA ASN A 73 6.83 58.75 -9.43
C ASN A 73 7.48 57.37 -9.61
N LEU A 74 8.76 57.33 -9.96
CA LEU A 74 9.51 56.08 -10.06
C LEU A 74 9.60 55.34 -8.72
N LEU A 75 9.77 56.09 -7.62
CA LEU A 75 9.79 55.53 -6.27
C LEU A 75 8.42 54.94 -5.87
N VAL A 76 7.32 55.60 -6.23
CA VAL A 76 5.96 55.09 -6.00
C VAL A 76 5.73 53.78 -6.76
N LEU A 77 6.16 53.69 -8.02
CA LEU A 77 6.03 52.49 -8.83
C LEU A 77 6.83 51.31 -8.25
N LEU A 78 8.02 51.58 -7.70
CA LEU A 78 8.90 50.56 -7.13
C LEU A 78 8.38 50.05 -5.78
N ILE A 79 7.91 50.95 -4.89
CA ILE A 79 7.34 50.58 -3.58
C ILE A 79 6.01 49.85 -3.75
N GLY A 80 5.15 50.31 -4.67
CA GLY A 80 3.85 49.69 -4.93
C GLY A 80 3.93 48.40 -5.74
N GLY A 81 4.96 48.24 -6.58
CA GLY A 81 5.05 47.14 -7.53
C GLY A 81 5.66 45.85 -6.98
N ILE A 82 6.60 45.90 -6.02
CA ILE A 82 7.29 44.70 -5.54
C ILE A 82 6.40 43.98 -4.51
N PRO A 83 5.96 42.73 -4.77
CA PRO A 83 5.04 42.01 -3.89
C PRO A 83 5.79 41.33 -2.73
N ILE A 84 6.42 42.12 -1.84
CA ILE A 84 7.24 41.61 -0.71
C ILE A 84 6.41 40.72 0.25
N ALA A 85 5.11 40.98 0.37
CA ALA A 85 4.23 40.22 1.25
C ALA A 85 3.90 38.81 0.74
N MET A 86 4.03 38.54 -0.56
CA MET A 86 3.53 37.30 -1.16
C MET A 86 4.18 36.02 -0.61
N PRO A 87 5.52 35.91 -0.48
CA PRO A 87 6.18 34.71 0.07
C PRO A 87 5.77 34.42 1.52
N THR A 88 5.59 35.48 2.32
CA THR A 88 5.22 35.37 3.73
C THR A 88 3.78 34.89 3.89
N VAL A 89 2.84 35.50 3.16
CA VAL A 89 1.42 35.11 3.20
C VAL A 89 1.24 33.66 2.78
N LEU A 90 1.92 33.23 1.72
CA LEU A 90 1.86 31.86 1.23
C LEU A 90 2.47 30.86 2.24
N SER A 91 3.63 31.17 2.82
CA SER A 91 4.24 30.29 3.84
C SER A 91 3.34 30.11 5.06
N VAL A 92 2.74 31.20 5.56
CA VAL A 92 1.78 31.15 6.68
C VAL A 92 0.55 30.34 6.30
N THR A 93 0.03 30.52 5.09
CA THR A 93 -1.15 29.78 4.60
C THR A 93 -0.86 28.28 4.50
N MET A 94 0.32 27.87 4.01
CA MET A 94 0.73 26.46 3.97
C MET A 94 0.91 25.87 5.37
N ALA A 95 1.50 26.63 6.31
CA ALA A 95 1.65 26.18 7.70
C ALA A 95 0.29 25.96 8.38
N ILE A 96 -0.64 26.90 8.20
CA ILE A 96 -2.02 26.77 8.69
C ILE A 96 -2.73 25.58 8.01
N GLY A 97 -2.56 25.41 6.71
CA GLY A 97 -3.11 24.30 5.94
C GLY A 97 -2.61 22.94 6.43
N SER A 98 -1.30 22.81 6.66
CA SER A 98 -0.69 21.61 7.24
C SER A 98 -1.23 21.30 8.62
N HIS A 99 -1.37 22.32 9.49
CA HIS A 99 -1.96 22.14 10.81
C HIS A 99 -3.41 21.66 10.73
N ARG A 100 -4.22 22.22 9.83
CA ARG A 100 -5.61 21.77 9.61
C ARG A 100 -5.70 20.34 9.09
N LEU A 101 -4.82 19.95 8.16
CA LEU A 101 -4.73 18.56 7.67
C LEU A 101 -4.36 17.60 8.80
N SER A 102 -3.44 17.99 9.68
CA SER A 102 -3.09 17.17 10.85
C SER A 102 -4.26 16.98 11.81
N GLN A 103 -5.10 18.00 12.00
CA GLN A 103 -6.34 17.88 12.79
C GLN A 103 -7.35 16.93 12.15
N GLN A 104 -7.30 16.76 10.82
CA GLN A 104 -8.10 15.80 10.07
C GLN A 104 -7.44 14.41 9.96
N GLY A 105 -6.30 14.19 10.62
CA GLY A 105 -5.58 12.91 10.62
C GLY A 105 -4.57 12.71 9.49
N ALA A 106 -4.30 13.73 8.67
CA ALA A 106 -3.32 13.68 7.58
C ALA A 106 -2.05 14.47 7.94
N ILE A 107 -0.91 13.79 8.11
CA ILE A 107 0.36 14.42 8.47
C ILE A 107 1.17 14.75 7.20
N THR A 108 1.30 16.03 6.87
CA THR A 108 2.09 16.48 5.72
C THR A 108 3.57 16.63 6.08
N LYS A 109 4.41 15.68 5.65
CA LYS A 109 5.87 15.75 5.84
C LYS A 109 6.53 16.86 5.00
N ARG A 110 5.97 17.16 3.83
CA ARG A 110 6.42 18.24 2.93
C ARG A 110 5.28 19.25 2.76
N MET A 111 5.53 20.54 3.02
CA MET A 111 4.51 21.58 2.82
C MET A 111 4.09 21.72 1.35
N THR A 112 5.01 21.44 0.41
CA THR A 112 4.74 21.42 -1.03
C THR A 112 3.75 20.33 -1.45
N ALA A 113 3.54 19.29 -0.63
CA ALA A 113 2.57 18.24 -0.94
C ALA A 113 1.12 18.74 -0.94
N ILE A 114 0.83 19.87 -0.28
CA ILE A 114 -0.51 20.46 -0.29
C ILE A 114 -0.89 20.95 -1.70
N GLU A 115 0.07 21.51 -2.44
CA GLU A 115 -0.12 21.91 -3.84
C GLU A 115 -0.31 20.68 -4.75
N GLU A 116 0.56 19.68 -4.60
CA GLU A 116 0.49 18.42 -5.37
C GLU A 116 -0.85 17.71 -5.14
N MET A 117 -1.36 17.69 -3.90
CA MET A 117 -2.68 17.14 -3.59
C MET A 117 -3.83 17.95 -4.18
N ALA A 118 -3.69 19.27 -4.29
CA ALA A 118 -4.72 20.14 -4.86
C ALA A 118 -4.85 19.96 -6.39
N GLY A 119 -3.76 19.63 -7.08
CA GLY A 119 -3.72 19.33 -8.51
C GLY A 119 -3.73 17.83 -8.85
N MET A 120 -4.18 16.98 -7.92
CA MET A 120 -4.17 15.53 -8.12
C MET A 120 -5.30 15.09 -9.04
N ASP A 121 -4.95 14.50 -10.19
CA ASP A 121 -5.94 13.97 -11.15
C ASP A 121 -6.23 12.47 -10.96
N VAL A 122 -5.24 11.70 -10.46
CA VAL A 122 -5.35 10.26 -10.28
C VAL A 122 -4.84 9.86 -8.90
N LEU A 123 -5.66 9.11 -8.16
CA LEU A 123 -5.31 8.50 -6.88
C LEU A 123 -5.21 6.99 -7.01
N CYS A 124 -3.98 6.46 -7.06
CA CYS A 124 -3.73 5.03 -6.94
C CYS A 124 -3.78 4.63 -5.46
N SER A 125 -4.77 3.81 -5.09
CA SER A 125 -5.02 3.41 -3.70
C SER A 125 -4.85 1.91 -3.51
N ASP A 126 -4.03 1.54 -2.53
CA ASP A 126 -3.88 0.14 -2.13
C ASP A 126 -5.19 -0.42 -1.56
N LYS A 127 -5.62 -1.59 -2.05
CA LYS A 127 -6.84 -2.25 -1.56
C LYS A 127 -6.76 -2.53 -0.06
N THR A 128 -5.76 -3.32 0.33
CA THR A 128 -5.65 -3.85 1.69
C THR A 128 -5.19 -2.75 2.63
N GLY A 129 -6.02 -2.43 3.62
CA GLY A 129 -5.71 -1.42 4.64
C GLY A 129 -6.15 0.00 4.30
N THR A 130 -6.34 0.34 3.02
CA THR A 130 -6.91 1.64 2.62
C THR A 130 -8.38 1.52 2.23
N LEU A 131 -8.71 0.75 1.20
CA LEU A 131 -10.10 0.55 0.74
C LEU A 131 -10.88 -0.47 1.57
N THR A 132 -10.15 -1.35 2.26
CA THR A 132 -10.71 -2.36 3.15
C THR A 132 -10.28 -2.14 4.60
N LEU A 133 -10.99 -2.78 5.54
CA LEU A 133 -10.71 -2.65 6.96
C LEU A 133 -9.47 -3.42 7.41
N ASN A 134 -8.91 -4.31 6.57
CA ASN A 134 -7.88 -5.27 6.96
C ASN A 134 -8.25 -6.04 8.25
N LYS A 135 -9.55 -6.32 8.39
CA LYS A 135 -10.16 -7.10 9.47
C LYS A 135 -10.78 -8.33 8.84
N LEU A 136 -9.92 -9.30 8.56
CA LEU A 136 -10.31 -10.49 7.82
C LEU A 136 -11.29 -11.33 8.63
N THR A 137 -12.21 -11.96 7.93
CA THR A 137 -13.19 -12.89 8.49
C THR A 137 -13.21 -14.16 7.67
N VAL A 138 -13.50 -15.31 8.29
CA VAL A 138 -13.57 -16.60 7.60
C VAL A 138 -14.94 -17.19 7.86
N ASP A 139 -15.58 -17.71 6.81
CA ASP A 139 -16.83 -18.47 6.92
C ASP A 139 -16.50 -19.96 6.97
N LYS A 140 -16.78 -20.59 8.12
CA LYS A 140 -16.50 -22.01 8.36
C LYS A 140 -17.17 -22.92 7.33
N ASN A 141 -18.37 -22.57 6.87
CA ASN A 141 -19.15 -23.40 5.94
C ASN A 141 -18.52 -23.49 4.55
N LEU A 142 -17.62 -22.55 4.23
CA LEU A 142 -16.95 -22.48 2.94
C LEU A 142 -15.57 -23.13 2.96
N VAL A 143 -15.10 -23.64 4.10
CA VAL A 143 -13.80 -24.30 4.22
C VAL A 143 -13.85 -25.64 3.49
N GLU A 144 -12.95 -25.83 2.53
CA GLU A 144 -12.86 -27.05 1.73
C GLU A 144 -11.72 -27.92 2.24
N VAL A 145 -12.03 -29.18 2.59
CA VAL A 145 -11.07 -30.16 3.11
C VAL A 145 -10.67 -31.13 1.99
N PHE A 146 -9.38 -31.45 1.93
CA PHE A 146 -8.81 -32.28 0.87
C PHE A 146 -8.36 -33.66 1.35
N GLU A 147 -7.94 -33.77 2.61
CA GLU A 147 -7.50 -35.03 3.22
C GLU A 147 -8.67 -35.79 3.85
N ARG A 148 -8.71 -37.13 3.68
CA ARG A 148 -9.80 -37.96 4.22
C ARG A 148 -9.66 -38.14 5.72
N GLY A 149 -10.75 -37.97 6.46
CA GLY A 149 -10.76 -38.12 7.92
C GLY A 149 -10.44 -36.84 8.70
N ILE A 150 -10.13 -35.74 7.99
CA ILE A 150 -9.98 -34.42 8.59
C ILE A 150 -11.31 -33.66 8.53
N THR A 151 -11.66 -32.98 9.61
CA THR A 151 -12.85 -32.12 9.68
C THR A 151 -12.50 -30.64 9.43
N GLN A 152 -13.49 -29.82 9.07
CA GLN A 152 -13.28 -28.37 8.91
C GLN A 152 -12.71 -27.73 10.18
N ASP A 153 -13.20 -28.12 11.36
CA ASP A 153 -12.70 -27.62 12.65
C ASP A 153 -11.23 -27.97 12.89
N GLN A 154 -10.78 -29.15 12.46
CA GLN A 154 -9.37 -29.52 12.55
C GLN A 154 -8.50 -28.68 11.61
N VAL A 155 -8.96 -28.35 10.41
CA VAL A 155 -8.24 -27.42 9.50
C VAL A 155 -8.09 -26.04 10.14
N ILE A 156 -9.16 -25.54 10.74
CA ILE A 156 -9.16 -24.25 11.45
C ILE A 156 -8.19 -24.28 12.63
N LEU A 157 -8.21 -25.36 13.43
CA LEU A 157 -7.30 -25.53 14.56
C LEU A 157 -5.83 -25.60 14.10
N MET A 158 -5.54 -26.31 13.01
CA MET A 158 -4.20 -26.36 12.42
C MET A 158 -3.74 -24.98 11.92
N ALA A 159 -4.63 -24.21 11.30
CA ALA A 159 -4.34 -22.84 10.89
C ALA A 159 -4.10 -21.93 12.11
N ALA A 160 -4.89 -22.06 13.17
CA ALA A 160 -4.71 -21.30 14.41
C ALA A 160 -3.40 -21.67 15.11
N ARG A 161 -3.02 -22.95 15.10
CA ARG A 161 -1.70 -23.42 15.55
C ARG A 161 -0.57 -22.77 14.75
N ALA A 162 -0.69 -22.69 13.43
CA ALA A 162 0.29 -22.02 12.57
C ALA A 162 0.25 -20.47 12.63
N SER A 163 -0.59 -19.88 13.48
CA SER A 163 -0.69 -18.43 13.73
C SER A 163 0.07 -18.03 14.99
N ARG A 164 0.56 -16.79 15.04
CA ARG A 164 1.05 -16.18 16.28
C ARG A 164 -0.11 -15.92 17.23
N THR A 165 0.12 -16.07 18.52
CA THR A 165 -0.83 -15.69 19.58
C THR A 165 -0.56 -14.28 20.10
N GLU A 166 0.68 -13.81 19.95
CA GLU A 166 1.13 -12.48 20.36
C GLU A 166 1.55 -11.65 19.15
N ASN A 167 1.26 -10.35 19.19
CA ASN A 167 1.54 -9.39 18.10
C ASN A 167 1.07 -9.92 16.72
N GLN A 168 -0.24 -10.18 16.63
CA GLN A 168 -0.85 -10.88 15.52
C GLN A 168 -0.99 -10.02 14.26
N ASP A 169 -0.69 -10.62 13.11
CA ASP A 169 -1.13 -10.10 11.83
C ASP A 169 -2.65 -10.21 11.68
N ALA A 170 -3.25 -9.41 10.79
CA ALA A 170 -4.69 -9.43 10.54
C ALA A 170 -5.25 -10.82 10.17
N ILE A 171 -4.46 -11.64 9.46
CA ILE A 171 -4.80 -13.03 9.11
C ILE A 171 -4.80 -13.90 10.37
N ASP A 172 -3.80 -13.73 11.23
CA ASP A 172 -3.62 -14.52 12.45
C ASP A 172 -4.75 -14.25 13.42
N THR A 173 -5.12 -12.97 13.61
CA THR A 173 -6.27 -12.58 14.44
C THR A 173 -7.57 -13.16 13.91
N ALA A 174 -7.79 -13.15 12.59
CA ALA A 174 -9.01 -13.70 11.99
C ALA A 174 -9.16 -15.21 12.24
N ILE A 175 -8.06 -15.96 12.12
CA ILE A 175 -8.06 -17.41 12.30
C ILE A 175 -8.18 -17.78 13.77
N VAL A 176 -7.41 -17.12 14.65
CA VAL A 176 -7.49 -17.37 16.10
C VAL A 176 -8.86 -16.98 16.65
N GLY A 177 -9.46 -15.90 16.14
CA GLY A 177 -10.81 -15.47 16.49
C GLY A 177 -11.95 -16.38 15.99
N MET A 178 -11.66 -17.37 15.13
CA MET A 178 -12.64 -18.38 14.73
C MET A 178 -12.82 -19.52 15.74
N LEU A 179 -11.85 -19.68 16.64
CA LEU A 179 -11.95 -20.63 17.75
C LEU A 179 -12.92 -20.10 18.80
N ALA A 180 -13.57 -21.00 19.53
CA ALA A 180 -14.47 -20.60 20.62
C ALA A 180 -13.68 -19.92 21.75
N ASP A 181 -12.51 -20.48 22.06
CA ASP A 181 -11.52 -19.88 22.96
C ASP A 181 -10.15 -19.80 22.23
N PRO A 182 -9.54 -18.61 22.08
CA PRO A 182 -8.18 -18.46 21.55
C PRO A 182 -7.13 -19.38 22.20
N LYS A 183 -7.33 -19.79 23.45
CA LYS A 183 -6.43 -20.72 24.16
C LYS A 183 -6.40 -22.11 23.53
N GLU A 184 -7.45 -22.53 22.84
CA GLU A 184 -7.50 -23.81 22.12
C GLU A 184 -6.39 -23.92 21.07
N ALA A 185 -5.93 -22.78 20.51
CA ALA A 185 -4.84 -22.75 19.55
C ALA A 185 -3.52 -23.33 20.11
N ARG A 186 -3.34 -23.31 21.43
CA ARG A 186 -2.14 -23.84 22.12
C ARG A 186 -2.47 -24.91 23.17
N ALA A 187 -3.73 -25.29 23.33
CA ALA A 187 -4.14 -26.31 24.27
C ALA A 187 -3.55 -27.68 23.89
N GLY A 188 -2.91 -28.34 24.87
CA GLY A 188 -2.38 -29.69 24.72
C GLY A 188 -1.18 -29.84 23.78
N ILE A 189 -0.50 -28.73 23.45
CA ILE A 189 0.72 -28.77 22.63
C ILE A 189 1.87 -28.01 23.31
N GLN A 190 3.09 -28.49 23.10
CA GLN A 190 4.32 -27.79 23.47
C GLN A 190 4.96 -27.20 22.21
N GLU A 191 5.06 -25.87 22.15
CA GLU A 191 5.71 -25.18 21.03
C GLU A 191 7.21 -25.41 21.05
N VAL A 192 7.77 -25.83 19.91
CA VAL A 192 9.22 -26.06 19.73
C VAL A 192 9.85 -24.94 18.91
N HIS A 193 9.22 -24.59 17.78
CA HIS A 193 9.74 -23.58 16.89
C HIS A 193 8.65 -23.00 16.00
N PHE A 194 8.59 -21.67 15.91
CA PHE A 194 7.71 -20.94 15.01
C PHE A 194 8.53 -20.32 13.87
N LEU A 195 8.17 -20.66 12.64
CA LEU A 195 8.72 -20.06 11.42
C LEU A 195 7.83 -18.86 11.02
N PRO A 196 8.32 -17.61 11.15
CA PRO A 196 7.56 -16.42 10.80
C PRO A 196 7.36 -16.26 9.29
N PHE A 197 6.44 -15.37 8.93
CA PHE A 197 6.13 -15.10 7.54
C PHE A 197 7.34 -14.47 6.84
N ASN A 198 7.67 -15.01 5.68
CA ASN A 198 8.67 -14.47 4.78
C ASN A 198 8.01 -14.16 3.42
N PRO A 199 8.16 -12.96 2.85
CA PRO A 199 7.61 -12.61 1.53
C PRO A 199 8.02 -13.56 0.39
N THR A 200 9.20 -14.20 0.51
CA THR A 200 9.68 -15.18 -0.48
C THR A 200 8.96 -16.52 -0.34
N ASP A 201 8.84 -17.03 0.89
CA ASP A 201 8.24 -18.34 1.16
C ASP A 201 6.70 -18.30 1.22
N LYS A 202 6.12 -17.11 1.47
CA LYS A 202 4.69 -16.80 1.61
C LYS A 202 3.93 -17.78 2.53
N ARG A 203 4.59 -18.28 3.58
CA ARG A 203 4.02 -19.22 4.56
C ARG A 203 4.53 -18.94 5.97
N THR A 204 3.78 -19.42 6.95
CA THR A 204 4.21 -19.58 8.35
C THR A 204 4.13 -21.05 8.73
N ALA A 205 4.88 -21.47 9.74
CA ALA A 205 4.77 -22.83 10.25
C ALA A 205 5.02 -22.88 11.75
N LEU A 206 4.31 -23.77 12.44
CA LEU A 206 4.58 -24.12 13.84
C LEU A 206 4.99 -25.58 13.92
N THR A 207 6.13 -25.83 14.57
CA THR A 207 6.54 -27.18 15.00
C THR A 207 6.22 -27.31 16.48
N TYR A 208 5.46 -28.35 16.84
CA TYR A 208 5.02 -28.60 18.20
C TYR A 208 5.06 -30.10 18.53
N ILE A 209 5.09 -30.41 19.83
CA ILE A 209 4.94 -31.75 20.36
C ILE A 209 3.52 -31.88 20.92
N ASP A 210 2.80 -32.92 20.53
CA ASP A 210 1.45 -33.20 21.05
C ASP A 210 1.50 -33.86 22.44
N ALA A 211 0.32 -34.10 23.03
CA ALA A 211 0.19 -34.75 24.33
C ALA A 211 0.72 -36.21 24.34
N ASP A 212 0.78 -36.87 23.19
CA ASP A 212 1.28 -38.23 23.01
C ASP A 212 2.82 -38.26 22.81
N GLY A 213 3.47 -37.10 22.84
CA GLY A 213 4.92 -36.96 22.65
C GLY A 213 5.37 -37.02 21.19
N LYS A 214 4.46 -37.02 20.22
CA LYS A 214 4.79 -36.97 18.79
C LYS A 214 5.00 -35.54 18.32
N MET A 215 6.01 -35.35 17.49
CA MET A 215 6.31 -34.04 16.91
C MET A 215 5.56 -33.87 15.58
N HIS A 216 4.82 -32.78 15.49
CA HIS A 216 4.06 -32.38 14.31
C HIS A 216 4.50 -31.01 13.84
N ARG A 217 4.29 -30.76 12.55
CA ARG A 217 4.50 -29.44 11.96
C ARG A 217 3.29 -29.07 11.12
N VAL A 218 2.71 -27.93 11.42
CA VAL A 218 1.59 -27.35 10.66
C VAL A 218 2.07 -26.08 9.97
N SER A 219 1.55 -25.83 8.77
CA SER A 219 1.88 -24.64 7.99
C SER A 219 0.62 -24.05 7.36
N LYS A 220 0.62 -22.73 7.24
CA LYS A 220 -0.38 -21.99 6.49
C LYS A 220 0.30 -20.98 5.56
N GLY A 221 -0.32 -20.66 4.44
CA GLY A 221 0.27 -19.72 3.50
C GLY A 221 -0.49 -19.57 2.19
N ALA A 222 0.18 -18.95 1.22
CA ALA A 222 -0.32 -18.84 -0.15
C ALA A 222 -0.60 -20.25 -0.72
N PRO A 223 -1.79 -20.48 -1.33
CA PRO A 223 -2.17 -21.81 -1.80
C PRO A 223 -1.16 -22.48 -2.73
N GLU A 224 -0.59 -21.75 -3.68
CA GLU A 224 0.42 -22.28 -4.61
C GLU A 224 1.67 -22.78 -3.88
N GLN A 225 2.14 -22.04 -2.87
CA GLN A 225 3.33 -22.41 -2.10
C GLN A 225 3.08 -23.62 -1.20
N ILE A 226 1.89 -23.71 -0.59
CA ILE A 226 1.53 -24.87 0.22
C ILE A 226 1.28 -26.10 -0.65
N LEU A 227 0.69 -25.93 -1.84
CA LEU A 227 0.44 -26.99 -2.81
C LEU A 227 1.75 -27.62 -3.32
N HIS A 228 2.80 -26.82 -3.52
CA HIS A 228 4.13 -27.30 -3.91
C HIS A 228 4.82 -28.15 -2.84
N LEU A 229 4.39 -28.07 -1.59
CA LEU A 229 4.92 -28.89 -0.50
C LEU A 229 4.23 -30.25 -0.42
N ALA A 230 2.97 -30.32 -0.84
CA ALA A 230 2.14 -31.50 -0.71
C ALA A 230 2.73 -32.70 -1.47
N HIS A 231 2.67 -33.90 -0.90
CA HIS A 231 3.19 -35.10 -1.55
C HIS A 231 2.39 -35.52 -2.80
N ASN A 232 1.12 -35.16 -2.88
CA ASN A 232 0.17 -35.54 -3.92
C ASN A 232 -0.23 -34.37 -4.83
N THR A 233 0.65 -33.39 -5.04
CA THR A 233 0.39 -32.16 -5.80
C THR A 233 -0.39 -32.41 -7.09
N SER A 234 0.10 -33.31 -7.96
CA SER A 234 -0.49 -33.54 -9.30
C SER A 234 -1.94 -34.05 -9.28
N GLU A 235 -2.38 -34.70 -8.19
CA GLU A 235 -3.73 -35.22 -8.04
C GLU A 235 -4.70 -34.15 -7.53
N ILE A 236 -4.26 -33.34 -6.56
CA ILE A 236 -5.10 -32.33 -5.90
C ILE A 236 -5.10 -30.97 -6.61
N GLU A 237 -4.06 -30.67 -7.39
CA GLU A 237 -3.82 -29.36 -8.04
C GLU A 237 -5.06 -28.83 -8.77
N ARG A 238 -5.66 -29.63 -9.66
CA ARG A 238 -6.87 -29.18 -10.40
C ARG A 238 -8.03 -28.83 -9.48
N ARG A 239 -8.26 -29.62 -8.43
CA ARG A 239 -9.34 -29.39 -7.47
C ARG A 239 -9.04 -28.16 -6.60
N VAL A 240 -7.78 -27.97 -6.19
CA VAL A 240 -7.32 -26.81 -5.43
C VAL A 240 -7.53 -25.54 -6.24
N HIS A 241 -7.09 -25.49 -7.50
CA HIS A 241 -7.30 -24.34 -8.37
C HIS A 241 -8.78 -24.03 -8.59
N ALA A 242 -9.62 -25.03 -8.85
CA ALA A 242 -11.06 -24.83 -9.01
C ALA A 242 -11.72 -24.20 -7.77
N VAL A 243 -11.30 -24.59 -6.56
CA VAL A 243 -11.80 -23.98 -5.31
C VAL A 243 -11.28 -22.55 -5.13
N ILE A 244 -10.00 -22.30 -5.46
CA ILE A 244 -9.41 -20.96 -5.41
C ILE A 244 -10.17 -20.02 -6.35
N ASP A 245 -10.47 -20.45 -7.57
CA ASP A 245 -11.22 -19.65 -8.54
C ASP A 245 -12.65 -19.36 -8.04
N LYS A 246 -13.33 -20.36 -7.47
CA LYS A 246 -14.65 -20.20 -6.84
C LYS A 246 -14.64 -19.21 -5.67
N PHE A 247 -13.56 -19.18 -4.89
CA PHE A 247 -13.38 -18.19 -3.84
C PHE A 247 -13.12 -16.80 -4.43
N ALA A 248 -12.28 -16.71 -5.46
CA ALA A 248 -11.93 -15.47 -6.13
C ALA A 248 -13.13 -14.81 -6.82
N GLU A 249 -14.01 -15.58 -7.46
CA GLU A 249 -15.29 -15.12 -8.03
C GLU A 249 -16.21 -14.47 -6.98
N ARG A 250 -16.11 -14.93 -5.72
CA ARG A 250 -16.85 -14.36 -4.59
C ARG A 250 -16.11 -13.24 -3.87
N GLY A 251 -14.90 -12.88 -4.34
CA GLY A 251 -14.04 -11.87 -3.74
C GLY A 251 -13.38 -12.32 -2.44
N LEU A 252 -13.22 -13.64 -2.27
CA LEU A 252 -12.62 -14.26 -1.10
C LEU A 252 -11.17 -14.61 -1.41
N ARG A 253 -10.27 -14.26 -0.49
CA ARG A 253 -8.84 -14.59 -0.57
C ARG A 253 -8.60 -15.99 -0.03
N SER A 254 -7.90 -16.83 -0.78
CA SER A 254 -7.65 -18.22 -0.39
C SER A 254 -6.40 -18.34 0.50
N LEU A 255 -6.50 -19.10 1.59
CA LEU A 255 -5.39 -19.49 2.45
C LEU A 255 -5.34 -21.02 2.53
N ALA A 256 -4.20 -21.62 2.25
CA ALA A 256 -4.03 -23.06 2.37
C ALA A 256 -3.41 -23.46 3.70
N VAL A 257 -3.75 -24.65 4.18
CA VAL A 257 -3.24 -25.27 5.39
C VAL A 257 -2.70 -26.65 5.05
N ALA A 258 -1.51 -26.96 5.54
CA ALA A 258 -0.90 -28.27 5.43
C ALA A 258 -0.30 -28.72 6.76
N TYR A 259 -0.12 -30.02 6.93
CA TYR A 259 0.52 -30.60 8.10
C TYR A 259 1.45 -31.74 7.69
N GLN A 260 2.41 -32.05 8.56
CA GLN A 260 3.29 -33.20 8.44
C GLN A 260 3.66 -33.71 9.83
N GLU A 261 4.03 -34.97 9.92
CA GLU A 261 4.69 -35.53 11.10
C GLU A 261 6.21 -35.34 11.00
N VAL A 262 6.90 -35.21 12.13
CA VAL A 262 8.37 -35.11 12.20
C VAL A 262 8.93 -36.26 13.06
N PRO A 263 9.11 -37.46 12.48
CA PRO A 263 9.48 -38.66 13.23
C PRO A 263 10.84 -38.56 13.93
N ASP A 264 11.78 -37.81 13.36
CA ASP A 264 13.14 -37.64 13.88
C ASP A 264 13.21 -36.85 15.20
N GLY A 265 12.12 -36.22 15.63
CA GLY A 265 12.06 -35.41 16.86
C GLY A 265 13.00 -34.20 16.89
N ARG A 266 13.65 -33.88 15.76
CA ARG A 266 14.61 -32.79 15.63
C ARG A 266 14.00 -31.63 14.87
N LYS A 267 14.15 -30.41 15.40
CA LYS A 267 13.63 -29.16 14.82
C LYS A 267 14.10 -28.94 13.37
N GLU A 268 15.33 -29.35 13.04
CA GLU A 268 15.98 -29.16 11.73
C GLU A 268 15.66 -30.28 10.73
N SER A 269 14.97 -31.35 11.16
CA SER A 269 14.59 -32.42 10.24
C SER A 269 13.57 -31.90 9.22
N PRO A 270 13.70 -32.30 7.94
CA PRO A 270 12.69 -32.01 6.92
C PRO A 270 11.32 -32.58 7.30
N GLY A 271 11.27 -33.63 8.13
CA GLY A 271 10.05 -34.35 8.50
C GLY A 271 9.57 -35.29 7.41
N GLY A 272 8.35 -35.80 7.58
CA GLY A 272 7.65 -36.64 6.60
C GLY A 272 7.04 -35.84 5.44
N PRO A 273 6.26 -36.51 4.57
CA PRO A 273 5.54 -35.84 3.50
C PRO A 273 4.50 -34.83 4.04
N TRP A 274 4.35 -33.68 3.38
CA TRP A 274 3.27 -32.75 3.71
C TRP A 274 1.94 -33.26 3.15
N HIS A 275 0.91 -33.18 3.99
CA HIS A 275 -0.47 -33.43 3.65
C HIS A 275 -1.22 -32.10 3.51
N PHE A 276 -1.88 -31.90 2.38
CA PHE A 276 -2.68 -30.71 2.12
C PHE A 276 -4.02 -30.85 2.85
N ALA A 277 -4.19 -30.14 3.98
CA ALA A 277 -5.35 -30.31 4.83
C ALA A 277 -6.60 -29.65 4.22
N GLY A 278 -6.49 -28.37 3.83
CA GLY A 278 -7.64 -27.61 3.39
C GLY A 278 -7.36 -26.21 2.88
N LEU A 279 -8.38 -25.62 2.27
CA LEU A 279 -8.43 -24.22 1.85
C LEU A 279 -9.46 -23.46 2.68
N MET A 280 -9.04 -22.30 3.19
CA MET A 280 -9.88 -21.38 3.96
C MET A 280 -10.09 -20.08 3.18
N PRO A 281 -11.35 -19.65 3.00
CA PRO A 281 -11.65 -18.36 2.40
C PRO A 281 -11.59 -17.24 3.43
N LEU A 282 -10.79 -16.22 3.16
CA LEU A 282 -10.66 -14.99 3.92
C LEU A 282 -11.42 -13.87 3.20
N PHE A 283 -12.38 -13.25 3.90
CA PHE A 283 -13.09 -12.08 3.43
C PHE A 283 -12.54 -10.82 4.09
N ASP A 284 -12.16 -9.83 3.28
CA ASP A 284 -11.75 -8.51 3.74
C ASP A 284 -12.86 -7.49 3.43
N PRO A 285 -13.64 -7.05 4.43
CA PRO A 285 -14.76 -6.15 4.19
C PRO A 285 -14.28 -4.76 3.75
N PRO A 286 -14.94 -4.14 2.75
CA PRO A 286 -14.68 -2.75 2.40
C PRO A 286 -15.03 -1.83 3.57
N ARG A 287 -14.36 -0.68 3.68
CA ARG A 287 -14.77 0.31 4.68
C ARG A 287 -16.13 0.91 4.32
N HIS A 288 -16.87 1.33 5.34
CA HIS A 288 -18.21 1.89 5.19
C HIS A 288 -18.21 3.20 4.39
N ASP A 289 -17.12 3.96 4.48
CA ASP A 289 -16.91 5.25 3.83
C ASP A 289 -16.21 5.16 2.47
N SER A 290 -15.48 4.07 2.18
CA SER A 290 -14.69 3.95 0.93
C SER A 290 -15.54 4.16 -0.33
N ALA A 291 -16.72 3.55 -0.42
CA ALA A 291 -17.56 3.65 -1.61
C ALA A 291 -18.10 5.09 -1.83
N GLU A 292 -18.35 5.83 -0.75
CA GLU A 292 -18.75 7.24 -0.83
C GLU A 292 -17.56 8.13 -1.16
N THR A 293 -16.40 7.89 -0.54
CA THR A 293 -15.15 8.60 -0.81
C THR A 293 -14.72 8.48 -2.27
N ILE A 294 -14.83 7.29 -2.86
CA ILE A 294 -14.57 7.06 -4.29
C ILE A 294 -15.51 7.91 -5.15
N ARG A 295 -16.82 7.89 -4.86
CA ARG A 295 -17.80 8.72 -5.59
C ARG A 295 -17.51 10.21 -5.45
N ARG A 296 -17.11 10.65 -4.25
CA ARG A 296 -16.75 12.05 -4.01
C ARG A 296 -15.47 12.45 -4.74
N ALA A 297 -14.47 11.58 -4.77
CA ALA A 297 -13.23 11.79 -5.51
C ALA A 297 -13.53 11.96 -7.01
N LEU A 298 -14.35 11.08 -7.59
CA LEU A 298 -14.78 11.17 -8.99
C LEU A 298 -15.52 12.49 -9.28
N ASN A 299 -16.41 12.94 -8.38
CA ASN A 299 -17.11 14.23 -8.51
C ASN A 299 -16.16 15.44 -8.45
N LEU A 300 -15.00 15.29 -7.80
CA LEU A 300 -13.95 16.32 -7.73
C LEU A 300 -12.95 16.21 -8.90
N GLY A 301 -13.17 15.29 -9.85
CA GLY A 301 -12.29 15.07 -11.00
C GLY A 301 -11.10 14.15 -10.71
N VAL A 302 -11.03 13.52 -9.53
CA VAL A 302 -9.96 12.60 -9.15
C VAL A 302 -10.36 11.16 -9.46
N ASN A 303 -9.68 10.53 -10.42
CA ASN A 303 -9.90 9.13 -10.74
C ASN A 303 -9.21 8.22 -9.72
N VAL A 304 -9.95 7.29 -9.09
CA VAL A 304 -9.40 6.36 -8.10
C VAL A 304 -9.11 5.02 -8.74
N LYS A 305 -7.85 4.58 -8.71
CA LYS A 305 -7.40 3.30 -9.26
C LYS A 305 -7.00 2.34 -8.13
N MET A 306 -7.52 1.12 -8.15
CA MET A 306 -7.14 0.10 -7.15
C MET A 306 -5.76 -0.49 -7.45
N ILE A 307 -4.90 -0.62 -6.43
CA ILE A 307 -3.69 -1.45 -6.50
C ILE A 307 -3.85 -2.61 -5.52
N THR A 308 -3.63 -3.84 -5.99
CA THR A 308 -3.67 -5.02 -5.12
C THR A 308 -2.69 -6.11 -5.55
N GLY A 309 -2.13 -6.81 -4.56
CA GLY A 309 -1.37 -8.05 -4.76
C GLY A 309 -2.26 -9.30 -4.85
N ASP A 310 -3.58 -9.17 -4.67
CA ASP A 310 -4.51 -10.28 -4.89
C ASP A 310 -4.74 -10.54 -6.38
N GLN A 311 -5.33 -11.69 -6.70
CA GLN A 311 -5.67 -12.07 -8.07
C GLN A 311 -6.74 -11.14 -8.67
N LEU A 312 -6.77 -11.05 -10.00
CA LEU A 312 -7.65 -10.14 -10.73
C LEU A 312 -9.14 -10.32 -10.40
N ALA A 313 -9.61 -11.56 -10.25
CA ALA A 313 -11.00 -11.84 -9.91
C ALA A 313 -11.41 -11.24 -8.54
N ILE A 314 -10.54 -11.33 -7.53
CA ILE A 314 -10.77 -10.72 -6.21
C ILE A 314 -10.81 -9.20 -6.32
N GLY A 315 -9.88 -8.61 -7.07
CA GLY A 315 -9.84 -7.17 -7.34
C GLY A 315 -11.11 -6.67 -8.01
N LYS A 316 -11.56 -7.35 -9.08
CA LYS A 316 -12.80 -7.01 -9.80
C LYS A 316 -14.04 -7.12 -8.93
N GLU A 317 -14.16 -8.17 -8.13
CA GLU A 317 -15.31 -8.32 -7.23
C GLU A 317 -15.33 -7.25 -6.13
N THR A 318 -14.15 -6.92 -5.58
CA THR A 318 -14.03 -5.84 -4.59
C THR A 318 -14.35 -4.48 -5.24
N GLY A 319 -13.83 -4.22 -6.44
CA GLY A 319 -14.10 -3.01 -7.23
C GLY A 319 -15.58 -2.85 -7.55
N ARG A 320 -16.26 -3.93 -7.91
CA ARG A 320 -17.71 -3.97 -8.14
C ARG A 320 -18.49 -3.55 -6.89
N ARG A 321 -18.11 -4.04 -5.71
CA ARG A 321 -18.75 -3.68 -4.44
C ARG A 321 -18.49 -2.23 -4.03
N LEU A 322 -17.30 -1.72 -4.32
CA LEU A 322 -16.90 -0.34 -4.02
C LEU A 322 -17.45 0.68 -5.04
N GLY A 323 -17.92 0.23 -6.20
CA GLY A 323 -18.41 1.09 -7.28
C GLY A 323 -17.29 1.75 -8.10
N MET A 324 -16.10 1.16 -8.16
CA MET A 324 -14.96 1.68 -8.94
C MET A 324 -14.95 1.24 -10.40
N GLY A 325 -15.83 0.31 -10.78
CA GLY A 325 -15.76 -0.37 -12.07
C GLY A 325 -14.96 -1.68 -12.01
N THR A 326 -14.93 -2.38 -13.13
CA THR A 326 -14.31 -3.70 -13.27
C THR A 326 -13.29 -3.75 -14.41
N ASN A 327 -12.94 -2.61 -15.00
CA ASN A 327 -11.96 -2.51 -16.07
C ASN A 327 -10.53 -2.59 -15.49
N MET A 328 -10.20 -3.72 -14.89
CA MET A 328 -8.93 -3.97 -14.21
C MET A 328 -8.09 -4.97 -14.98
N TYR A 329 -6.77 -4.82 -14.89
CA TYR A 329 -5.79 -5.64 -15.60
C TYR A 329 -4.75 -6.23 -14.64
N PRO A 330 -4.19 -7.42 -14.94
CA PRO A 330 -3.06 -7.94 -14.19
C PRO A 330 -1.80 -7.12 -14.54
N SER A 331 -1.02 -6.75 -13.53
CA SER A 331 0.20 -5.95 -13.72
C SER A 331 1.22 -6.63 -14.65
N SER A 332 1.32 -7.95 -14.58
CA SER A 332 2.22 -8.77 -15.41
C SER A 332 1.95 -8.64 -16.91
N ALA A 333 0.69 -8.46 -17.31
CA ALA A 333 0.32 -8.26 -18.71
C ALA A 333 0.71 -6.85 -19.23
N LEU A 334 0.82 -5.87 -18.34
CA LEU A 334 1.17 -4.48 -18.67
C LEU A 334 2.66 -4.20 -18.59
N LEU A 335 3.40 -4.92 -17.74
CA LEU A 335 4.85 -4.77 -17.54
C LEU A 335 5.71 -5.44 -18.63
N GLY A 336 5.11 -5.83 -19.76
CA GLY A 336 5.86 -6.28 -20.94
C GLY A 336 6.48 -7.68 -20.84
N GLN A 337 6.00 -8.56 -19.95
CA GLN A 337 6.37 -9.98 -20.04
C GLN A 337 5.77 -10.58 -21.32
N LYS A 338 6.66 -11.03 -22.21
CA LYS A 338 6.47 -11.40 -23.61
C LYS A 338 5.35 -12.40 -23.99
N ASN A 339 4.47 -12.86 -23.09
CA ASN A 339 3.56 -13.99 -23.36
C ASN A 339 2.14 -13.84 -22.77
N SER A 340 1.39 -12.79 -23.06
CA SER A 340 -0.06 -12.87 -22.83
C SER A 340 -0.90 -12.04 -23.80
N ASP A 341 -1.72 -12.77 -24.57
CA ASP A 341 -2.86 -12.40 -25.42
C ASP A 341 -2.66 -11.39 -26.57
N GLU A 342 -2.84 -11.90 -27.80
CA GLU A 342 -2.92 -11.14 -29.06
C GLU A 342 -4.00 -10.02 -29.02
N SER A 343 -4.94 -10.05 -28.09
CA SER A 343 -5.96 -9.00 -27.91
C SER A 343 -5.46 -7.72 -27.21
N ILE A 344 -4.30 -7.75 -26.55
CA ILE A 344 -3.70 -6.57 -25.89
C ILE A 344 -2.94 -5.68 -26.91
N SER A 345 -2.75 -6.17 -28.14
CA SER A 345 -2.00 -5.49 -29.20
C SER A 345 -2.69 -4.28 -29.86
N ALA A 346 -3.97 -4.01 -29.55
CA ALA A 346 -4.76 -2.98 -30.24
C ALA A 346 -4.63 -1.56 -29.65
N LEU A 347 -4.10 -1.41 -28.42
CA LEU A 347 -3.91 -0.11 -27.76
C LEU A 347 -2.50 0.00 -27.16
N PRO A 348 -1.88 1.20 -27.17
CA PRO A 348 -0.67 1.46 -26.41
C PRO A 348 -0.89 1.12 -24.93
N VAL A 349 0.11 0.53 -24.28
CA VAL A 349 0.04 0.14 -22.85
C VAL A 349 -0.30 1.35 -21.96
N ASP A 350 0.20 2.53 -22.32
CA ASP A 350 -0.05 3.79 -21.60
C ASP A 350 -1.54 4.17 -21.59
N ASP A 351 -2.21 4.13 -22.75
CA ASP A 351 -3.66 4.37 -22.86
C ASP A 351 -4.47 3.35 -22.07
N LEU A 352 -3.98 2.11 -22.01
CA LEU A 352 -4.61 1.01 -21.31
C LEU A 352 -4.50 1.21 -19.78
N ILE A 353 -3.34 1.65 -19.29
CA ILE A 353 -3.11 2.04 -17.90
C ILE A 353 -3.98 3.26 -17.52
N GLU A 354 -4.07 4.26 -18.40
CA GLU A 354 -4.89 5.46 -18.17
C GLU A 354 -6.38 5.12 -18.07
N LYS A 355 -6.88 4.19 -18.90
CA LYS A 355 -8.27 3.73 -18.88
C LYS A 355 -8.59 2.67 -17.83
N ALA A 356 -7.59 2.04 -17.22
CA ALA A 356 -7.80 0.99 -16.23
C ALA A 356 -8.32 1.52 -14.90
N ASP A 357 -9.29 0.84 -14.30
CA ASP A 357 -9.83 1.16 -12.97
C ASP A 357 -8.95 0.58 -11.83
N GLY A 358 -7.98 -0.27 -12.17
CA GLY A 358 -7.09 -0.87 -11.20
C GLY A 358 -6.19 -1.98 -11.75
N PHE A 359 -5.24 -2.37 -10.90
CA PHE A 359 -4.17 -3.31 -11.19
C PHE A 359 -4.12 -4.40 -10.11
N ALA A 360 -4.11 -5.66 -10.56
CA ALA A 360 -4.05 -6.83 -9.70
C ALA A 360 -2.71 -7.56 -9.84
N GLY A 361 -2.34 -8.35 -8.83
CA GLY A 361 -1.06 -9.05 -8.77
C GLY A 361 0.14 -8.11 -8.80
N VAL A 362 0.04 -6.89 -8.25
CA VAL A 362 1.15 -5.94 -8.22
C VAL A 362 2.15 -6.34 -7.14
N PHE A 363 3.41 -6.55 -7.52
CA PHE A 363 4.52 -6.82 -6.61
C PHE A 363 5.51 -5.65 -6.63
N PRO A 364 6.14 -5.30 -5.49
CA PRO A 364 7.26 -4.37 -5.48
C PRO A 364 8.37 -4.93 -6.40
N GLY A 365 8.74 -4.15 -7.42
CA GLY A 365 9.74 -4.51 -8.42
C GLY A 365 11.18 -4.36 -7.93
#